data_AF-A0A077N8N2-F1
#
_entry.id   AF-A0A077N8N2-F1
#
_cell.length_a   1.000
_cell.length_b   1.000
_cell.length_c   1.000
_cell.angle_alpha   90.00
_cell.angle_beta   90.00
_cell.angle_gamma   90.00
#
_symmetry.space_group_name_H-M   'P 1'
#
loop_
_entity.id
_entity.type
_entity.pdbx_description
1 polymer ?
#
loop_
_entity_poly.entity_id
_entity_poly.type
_entity_poly.pdbx_seq_one_letter_code
_entity_poly.pdbx_strand_id
1 'polypeptide(L)'
;MHIPFFYSFPINSCQGASVFFGMAAQQFFPDVDIKIVLGGDRKGEDFHYWLEIDKKVYDLTVDQFISWMDKQYNCPDKPIYAEKKHPLAKYFFYKKRFSPLEAYSIFCDRHANERDVVAVYDFLKAELKKLGWNNPRK
;
A
#
# COMPACT_ATOMS: atom_id res chain seq x y z
N MET A 1 -6.96 -5.85 19.32
CA MET A 1 -6.01 -6.59 18.45
C MET A 1 -5.19 -5.54 17.73
N HIS A 2 -3.91 -5.36 18.08
CA HIS A 2 -3.03 -4.51 17.29
C HIS A 2 -2.65 -5.29 16.04
N ILE A 3 -2.76 -4.66 14.86
CA ILE A 3 -2.30 -5.27 13.61
C ILE A 3 -0.76 -5.07 13.58
N PRO A 4 0.05 -6.14 13.64
CA PRO A 4 1.50 -6.04 13.48
C PRO A 4 1.89 -5.10 12.34
N PHE A 5 2.89 -4.24 12.59
CA PHE A 5 3.47 -3.31 11.60
C PHE A 5 2.61 -2.10 11.22
N PHE A 6 1.44 -1.90 11.85
CA PHE A 6 0.57 -0.73 11.64
C PHE A 6 0.44 0.17 12.87
N TYR A 7 1.35 0.05 13.85
CA TYR A 7 1.28 0.77 15.13
C TYR A 7 1.28 2.30 14.99
N SER A 8 1.90 2.81 13.93
CA SER A 8 2.01 4.23 13.62
C SER A 8 1.23 4.64 12.38
N PHE A 9 0.34 3.79 11.84
CA PHE A 9 -0.40 4.09 10.62
C PHE A 9 -1.07 5.47 10.70
N PRO A 10 -0.92 6.35 9.69
CA PRO A 10 -0.30 6.10 8.38
C PRO A 10 1.24 6.25 8.33
N ILE A 11 1.88 6.79 9.36
CA ILE A 11 3.31 7.12 9.38
C ILE A 11 4.20 5.87 9.27
N ASN A 12 5.15 5.90 8.32
CA ASN A 12 6.15 4.83 8.08
C ASN A 12 5.53 3.45 7.82
N SER A 13 4.29 3.42 7.38
CA SER A 13 3.55 2.18 7.11
C SER A 13 3.27 1.96 5.62
N CYS A 14 3.80 2.82 4.74
CA CYS A 14 3.49 2.83 3.30
C CYS A 14 3.72 1.48 2.61
N GLN A 15 4.84 0.81 2.90
CA GLN A 15 5.15 -0.49 2.29
C GLN A 15 4.17 -1.57 2.77
N GLY A 16 3.98 -1.68 4.09
CA GLY A 16 3.03 -2.64 4.67
C GLY A 16 1.63 -2.39 4.15
N ALA A 17 1.11 -1.17 4.29
CA ALA A 17 -0.22 -0.78 3.82
C ALA A 17 -0.44 -1.13 2.35
N SER A 18 0.52 -0.82 1.47
CA SER A 18 0.42 -1.14 0.05
C SER A 18 0.44 -2.64 -0.22
N VAL A 19 1.31 -3.39 0.45
CA VAL A 19 1.40 -4.86 0.31
C VAL A 19 0.11 -5.53 0.77
N PHE A 20 -0.37 -5.20 1.97
CA PHE A 20 -1.58 -5.79 2.53
C PHE A 20 -2.82 -5.46 1.68
N PHE A 21 -2.94 -4.20 1.23
CA PHE A 21 -4.02 -3.82 0.35
C PHE A 21 -3.95 -4.53 -1.00
N GLY A 22 -2.76 -4.64 -1.60
CA GLY A 22 -2.55 -5.37 -2.86
C GLY A 22 -2.87 -6.86 -2.75
N MET A 23 -2.46 -7.52 -1.67
CA MET A 23 -2.78 -8.93 -1.41
C MET A 23 -4.28 -9.15 -1.24
N ALA A 24 -4.96 -8.29 -0.47
CA ALA A 24 -6.42 -8.35 -0.32
C ALA A 24 -7.12 -8.13 -1.66
N ALA A 25 -6.75 -7.08 -2.40
CA ALA A 25 -7.32 -6.77 -3.71
C ALA A 25 -7.15 -7.93 -4.69
N GLN A 26 -5.99 -8.59 -4.73
CA GLN A 26 -5.73 -9.74 -5.60
C GLN A 26 -6.66 -10.93 -5.31
N GLN A 27 -7.06 -11.12 -4.05
CA GLN A 27 -7.98 -12.19 -3.69
C GLN A 27 -9.42 -11.91 -4.13
N PHE A 28 -9.88 -10.66 -3.98
CA PHE A 28 -11.25 -10.28 -4.32
C PHE A 28 -11.43 -9.98 -5.82
N PHE A 29 -10.35 -9.57 -6.49
CA PHE A 29 -10.33 -9.20 -7.90
C PHE A 29 -9.15 -9.91 -8.57
N PRO A 30 -9.26 -11.20 -8.90
CA PRO A 30 -8.12 -11.96 -9.39
C PRO A 30 -7.64 -11.57 -10.80
N ASP A 31 -8.50 -10.91 -11.58
CA ASP A 31 -8.26 -10.61 -12.99
C ASP A 31 -7.77 -9.16 -13.24
N VAL A 32 -7.65 -8.34 -12.19
CA VAL A 32 -7.19 -6.94 -12.32
C VAL A 32 -5.66 -6.86 -12.25
N ASP A 33 -5.05 -5.91 -12.96
CA ASP A 33 -3.62 -5.71 -12.92
C ASP A 33 -3.23 -4.93 -11.65
N ILE A 34 -2.57 -5.62 -10.71
CA ILE A 34 -2.14 -5.06 -9.44
C ILE A 34 -0.62 -4.92 -9.41
N LYS A 35 -0.14 -3.73 -9.04
CA LYS A 35 1.28 -3.43 -8.86
C LYS A 35 1.51 -2.69 -7.54
N ILE A 36 2.43 -3.18 -6.74
CA ILE A 36 3.01 -2.38 -5.65
C ILE A 36 4.10 -1.51 -6.25
N VAL A 37 4.04 -0.21 -6.07
CA VAL A 37 4.98 0.74 -6.66
C VAL A 37 5.88 1.31 -5.58
N LEU A 38 7.18 1.33 -5.87
CA LEU A 38 8.18 2.06 -5.10
C LEU A 38 8.52 3.36 -5.84
N GLY A 39 8.28 4.48 -5.19
CA GLY A 39 8.84 5.77 -5.55
C GLY A 39 9.96 6.18 -4.60
N GLY A 40 10.84 7.05 -5.08
CA GLY A 40 11.86 7.67 -4.26
C GLY A 40 12.17 9.07 -4.75
N ASP A 41 12.73 9.88 -3.87
CA ASP A 41 13.15 11.22 -4.21
C ASP A 41 14.39 11.21 -5.12
N ARG A 42 14.93 12.41 -5.42
CA ARG A 42 16.11 12.55 -6.27
C ARG A 42 17.40 12.17 -5.55
N LYS A 43 17.45 12.34 -4.23
CA LYS A 43 18.63 12.04 -3.41
C LYS A 43 18.68 10.58 -2.98
N GLY A 44 17.56 9.87 -3.03
CA GLY A 44 17.45 8.49 -2.56
C GLY A 44 17.40 8.40 -1.04
N GLU A 45 16.94 9.47 -0.39
CA GLU A 45 16.81 9.58 1.06
C GLU A 45 15.39 9.18 1.50
N ASP A 46 14.38 9.56 0.70
CA ASP A 46 12.98 9.25 0.98
C ASP A 46 12.46 8.21 -0.01
N PHE A 47 11.75 7.22 0.54
CA PHE A 47 11.06 6.20 -0.22
C PHE A 47 9.60 6.14 0.18
N HIS A 48 8.75 5.88 -0.81
CA HIS A 48 7.32 5.77 -0.60
C HIS A 48 6.73 4.66 -1.44
N TYR A 49 5.77 3.95 -0.86
CA TYR A 49 5.09 2.85 -1.53
C TYR A 49 3.61 3.18 -1.69
N TRP A 50 3.06 2.87 -2.86
CA TRP A 50 1.64 2.93 -3.14
C TRP A 50 1.20 1.73 -3.98
N LEU A 51 -0.11 1.64 -4.21
CA LEU A 51 -0.74 0.60 -5.00
C LEU A 51 -1.25 1.16 -6.33
N GLU A 52 -1.01 0.45 -7.43
CA GLU A 52 -1.70 0.66 -8.69
C GLU A 52 -2.62 -0.54 -8.98
N ILE A 53 -3.90 -0.29 -9.24
CA ILE A 53 -4.87 -1.29 -9.72
C ILE A 53 -5.45 -0.77 -11.03
N ASP A 54 -5.29 -1.51 -12.13
CA ASP A 54 -5.74 -1.12 -13.48
C ASP A 54 -5.34 0.33 -13.83
N LYS A 55 -4.07 0.67 -13.55
CA LYS A 55 -3.45 1.99 -13.78
C LYS A 55 -4.04 3.13 -12.94
N LYS A 56 -4.90 2.84 -11.97
CA LYS A 56 -5.38 3.81 -10.98
C LYS A 56 -4.56 3.72 -9.70
N VAL A 57 -4.23 4.87 -9.13
CA VAL A 57 -3.39 5.00 -7.95
C VAL A 57 -4.24 4.98 -6.69
N TYR A 58 -3.82 4.15 -5.73
CA TYR A 58 -4.36 4.10 -4.39
C TYR A 58 -3.21 4.24 -3.41
N ASP A 59 -3.33 5.20 -2.50
CA ASP A 59 -2.30 5.46 -1.50
C ASP A 59 -2.98 5.80 -0.18
N LEU A 60 -2.89 4.83 0.74
CA LEU A 60 -3.51 4.89 2.06
C LEU A 60 -2.70 5.71 3.06
N THR A 61 -1.48 6.12 2.70
CA THR A 61 -0.56 6.78 3.63
C THR A 61 0.03 8.06 3.05
N VAL A 62 -0.54 8.61 1.97
CA VAL A 62 -0.04 9.83 1.31
C VAL A 62 -0.02 11.03 2.26
N ASP A 63 -0.98 11.06 3.19
CA ASP A 63 -1.20 12.10 4.19
C ASP A 63 -0.12 12.12 5.28
N GLN A 64 0.72 11.07 5.37
CA GLN A 64 1.85 11.04 6.30
C GLN A 64 2.88 12.17 6.04
N PHE A 65 2.88 12.74 4.84
CA PHE A 65 3.84 13.75 4.41
C PHE A 65 3.35 15.19 4.64
N ILE A 66 2.08 15.39 5.02
CA ILE A 66 1.46 16.72 5.09
C ILE A 66 2.19 17.68 6.04
N SER A 67 2.84 17.16 7.09
CA SER A 67 3.47 17.95 8.14
C SER A 67 4.82 18.56 7.74
N TRP A 68 5.48 18.02 6.71
CA TRP A 68 6.83 18.44 6.33
C TRP A 68 7.01 18.67 4.82
N MET A 69 6.10 18.18 3.98
CA MET A 69 6.17 18.37 2.54
C MET A 69 5.97 19.84 2.17
N ASP A 70 6.80 20.35 1.26
CA ASP A 70 6.66 21.71 0.74
C ASP A 70 5.28 21.90 0.08
N LYS A 71 4.65 23.04 0.37
CA LYS A 71 3.35 23.44 -0.20
C LYS A 71 3.30 23.35 -1.72
N GLN A 72 4.42 23.56 -2.42
CA GLN A 72 4.49 23.45 -3.88
C GLN A 72 4.10 22.07 -4.43
N TYR A 73 4.21 21.02 -3.62
CA TYR A 73 3.86 19.65 -4.01
C TYR A 73 2.37 19.33 -3.80
N ASN A 74 1.59 20.22 -3.17
CA ASN A 74 0.16 20.03 -2.89
C ASN A 74 -0.14 18.64 -2.29
N CYS A 75 0.56 18.31 -1.20
CA CYS A 75 0.36 17.04 -0.51
C CYS A 75 -1.11 16.89 -0.08
N PRO A 76 -1.76 15.75 -0.39
CA PRO A 76 -3.07 15.46 0.16
C PRO A 76 -3.02 15.35 1.69
N ASP A 77 -4.11 15.74 2.34
CA ASP A 77 -4.35 15.64 3.80
C ASP A 77 -5.14 14.39 4.19
N LYS A 78 -5.38 13.50 3.22
CA LYS A 78 -6.13 12.26 3.38
C LYS A 78 -5.67 11.20 2.36
N PRO A 79 -5.96 9.91 2.60
CA PRO A 79 -5.80 8.85 1.63
C PRO A 79 -6.42 9.16 0.27
N ILE A 80 -5.79 8.68 -0.79
CA ILE A 80 -6.31 8.78 -2.16
C ILE A 80 -6.74 7.43 -2.69
N TYR A 81 -7.83 7.45 -3.46
CA TYR A 81 -8.44 6.26 -4.00
C TYR A 81 -8.69 6.45 -5.48
N ALA A 82 -8.16 5.54 -6.29
CA ALA A 82 -8.43 5.46 -7.72
C ALA A 82 -8.01 6.71 -8.55
N GLU A 83 -6.97 7.41 -8.12
CA GLU A 83 -6.46 8.61 -8.80
C GLU A 83 -5.78 8.27 -10.13
N LYS A 84 -5.88 9.15 -11.13
CA LYS A 84 -5.23 8.92 -12.44
C LYS A 84 -3.70 9.01 -12.37
N LYS A 85 -3.17 9.77 -11.41
CA LYS A 85 -1.74 9.99 -11.21
C LYS A 85 -1.48 10.25 -9.74
N HIS A 86 -0.33 9.78 -9.26
CA HIS A 86 0.09 10.04 -7.89
C HIS A 86 0.28 11.55 -7.66
N PRO A 87 -0.40 12.18 -6.68
CA PRO A 87 -0.30 13.63 -6.41
C PRO A 87 1.14 14.09 -6.17
N LEU A 88 1.90 13.26 -5.47
CA LEU A 88 3.32 13.53 -5.16
C LEU A 88 4.30 13.01 -6.22
N ALA A 89 3.87 12.73 -7.45
CA ALA A 89 4.76 12.23 -8.52
C ALA A 89 5.87 13.21 -8.94
N LYS A 90 5.82 14.47 -8.49
CA LYS A 90 6.89 15.47 -8.67
C LYS A 90 7.99 15.37 -7.60
N TYR A 91 7.72 14.67 -6.50
CA TYR A 91 8.66 14.42 -5.40
C TYR A 91 9.11 12.96 -5.42
N PHE A 92 8.16 12.02 -5.38
CA PHE A 92 8.42 10.59 -5.47
C PHE A 92 8.42 10.15 -6.93
N PHE A 93 9.62 10.04 -7.50
CA PHE A 93 9.83 9.53 -8.84
C PHE A 93 9.73 8.01 -8.83
N TYR A 94 9.06 7.45 -9.84
CA TYR A 94 8.97 6.02 -10.04
C TYR A 94 10.37 5.36 -10.04
N LYS A 95 10.52 4.28 -9.26
CA LYS A 95 11.73 3.44 -9.24
C LYS A 95 11.43 2.02 -9.73
N LYS A 96 10.44 1.35 -9.14
CA LYS A 96 10.15 -0.07 -9.43
C LYS A 96 8.69 -0.44 -9.20
N ARG A 97 8.18 -1.41 -9.97
CA ARG A 97 6.93 -2.12 -9.71
C ARG A 97 7.21 -3.55 -9.27
N PHE A 98 6.36 -4.07 -8.41
CA PHE A 98 6.37 -5.44 -7.95
C PHE A 98 4.97 -6.04 -8.12
N SER A 99 4.89 -7.34 -8.40
CA SER A 99 3.66 -8.07 -8.14
C SER A 99 3.34 -8.07 -6.63
N PRO A 100 2.08 -8.28 -6.22
CA PRO A 100 1.73 -8.39 -4.80
C PRO A 100 2.55 -9.47 -4.08
N LEU A 101 2.77 -10.62 -4.71
CA LEU A 101 3.53 -11.74 -4.13
C LEU A 101 5.01 -11.40 -3.93
N GLU A 102 5.66 -10.76 -4.90
CA GLU A 102 7.06 -10.33 -4.76
C GLU A 102 7.21 -9.29 -3.66
N ALA A 103 6.31 -8.30 -3.62
CA ALA A 103 6.35 -7.25 -2.60
C ALA A 103 6.11 -7.82 -1.19
N TYR A 104 5.19 -8.79 -1.07
CA TYR A 104 4.94 -9.55 0.14
C TYR A 104 6.18 -10.30 0.61
N SER A 105 6.83 -11.05 -0.28
CA SER A 105 8.07 -11.78 0.05
C SER A 105 9.17 -10.85 0.55
N ILE A 106 9.36 -9.69 -0.10
CA ILE A 106 10.35 -8.69 0.32
C ILE A 106 9.99 -8.08 1.69
N PHE A 107 8.71 -7.81 1.94
CA PHE A 107 8.25 -7.24 3.21
C PHE A 107 8.48 -8.22 4.37
N CYS A 108 8.16 -9.50 4.18
CA CYS A 108 8.43 -10.56 5.15
C CYS A 108 9.93 -10.78 5.38
N ASP A 109 10.77 -10.67 4.36
CA ASP A 109 12.21 -10.84 4.52
C ASP A 109 12.85 -9.69 5.32
N ARG A 110 12.37 -8.45 5.13
CA ARG A 110 13.03 -7.25 5.64
C ARG A 110 12.43 -6.65 6.91
N HIS A 111 11.13 -6.80 7.12
CA HIS A 111 10.39 -5.99 8.08
C HIS A 111 9.45 -6.79 8.98
N ALA A 112 9.12 -8.02 8.59
CA ALA A 112 8.14 -8.84 9.28
C ALA A 112 8.60 -10.30 9.40
N ASN A 113 7.70 -11.19 9.80
CA ASN A 113 7.85 -12.61 9.58
C ASN A 113 6.55 -13.15 8.96
N GLU A 114 6.65 -14.25 8.22
CA GLU A 114 5.51 -14.83 7.50
C GLU A 114 4.32 -15.11 8.43
N ARG A 115 4.58 -15.62 9.64
CA ARG A 115 3.53 -15.99 10.59
C ARG A 115 2.67 -14.79 10.99
N ASP A 116 3.29 -13.67 11.33
CA ASP A 116 2.57 -12.46 11.73
C ASP A 116 1.78 -11.86 10.56
N VAL A 117 2.35 -11.90 9.35
CA VAL A 117 1.66 -11.37 8.18
C VAL A 117 0.47 -12.25 7.77
N VAL A 118 0.60 -13.58 7.82
CA VAL A 118 -0.51 -14.50 7.59
C VAL A 118 -1.62 -14.27 8.60
N ALA A 119 -1.30 -14.09 9.89
CA ALA A 119 -2.29 -13.81 10.92
C ALA A 119 -3.06 -12.50 10.66
N VAL A 120 -2.36 -11.44 10.24
CA VAL A 120 -3.00 -10.17 9.83
C VAL A 120 -3.89 -10.38 8.62
N TYR A 121 -3.40 -11.12 7.63
CA TYR A 121 -4.14 -11.35 6.40
C TYR A 121 -5.44 -12.13 6.65
N ASP A 122 -5.40 -13.16 7.50
CA ASP A 122 -6.57 -13.94 7.90
C ASP A 122 -7.57 -13.10 8.71
N PHE A 123 -7.08 -12.24 9.61
CA PHE A 123 -7.91 -11.28 10.31
C PHE A 123 -8.62 -10.33 9.34
N LEU A 124 -7.89 -9.73 8.39
CA LEU A 124 -8.47 -8.82 7.38
C LEU A 124 -9.53 -9.53 6.54
N LYS A 125 -9.29 -10.77 6.11
CA LYS A 125 -10.29 -11.56 5.39
C LYS A 125 -11.55 -11.79 6.22
N ALA A 126 -11.40 -12.10 7.51
CA ALA A 126 -12.54 -12.32 8.39
C ALA A 126 -13.38 -11.05 8.54
N GLU A 127 -12.76 -9.89 8.72
CA GLU A 127 -13.47 -8.61 8.81
C GLU A 127 -14.13 -8.22 7.48
N LEU A 128 -13.43 -8.38 6.35
CA LEU A 128 -14.01 -8.10 5.03
C LEU A 128 -15.23 -8.97 4.73
N LYS A 129 -15.20 -10.26 5.10
CA LYS A 129 -16.38 -11.14 4.99
C LYS A 129 -17.58 -10.62 5.79
N LYS A 130 -17.38 -10.08 6.99
CA LYS A 130 -18.48 -9.48 7.78
C LYS A 130 -19.10 -8.27 7.07
N LEU A 131 -18.32 -7.58 6.24
CA LEU A 131 -18.78 -6.46 5.40
C LEU A 131 -19.39 -6.91 4.07
N GLY A 132 -19.61 -8.21 3.86
CA GLY A 132 -20.19 -8.76 2.63
C GLY A 132 -19.19 -8.97 1.49
N TRP A 133 -17.90 -8.73 1.73
CA TRP A 133 -16.84 -9.04 0.77
C TRP A 133 -16.55 -10.53 0.84
N ASN A 134 -17.36 -11.30 0.13
CA ASN A 134 -17.15 -12.73 -0.07
C ASN A 134 -16.24 -12.94 -1.28
N ASN A 135 -15.32 -13.91 -1.19
CA ASN A 135 -14.48 -14.27 -2.32
C ASN A 135 -15.40 -14.70 -3.48
N PRO A 136 -15.35 -14.04 -4.66
CA PRO A 136 -16.26 -14.33 -5.77
C PRO A 136 -16.09 -15.75 -6.35
N ARG A 137 -15.04 -16.47 -5.95
CA ARG A 137 -14.88 -17.90 -6.26
C ARG A 137 -15.71 -18.76 -5.30
N LYS A 138 -17.02 -18.80 -5.54
CA LYS A 138 -17.89 -19.95 -5.23
C LYS A 138 -18.58 -20.39 -6.50
#